data_AF-A0A2G9N0R0-F1
#
_entry.id   AF-A0A2G9N0R0-F1
#
_cell.length_a   1.000
_cell.length_b   1.000
_cell.length_c   1.000
_cell.angle_alpha   90.00
_cell.angle_beta   90.00
_cell.angle_gamma   90.00
#
_symmetry.space_group_name_H-M   'P 1'
#
loop_
_entity.id
_entity.type
_entity.pdbx_description
1 polymer ?
#
loop_
_entity_poly.entity_id
_entity_poly.type
_entity_poly.pdbx_seq_one_letter_code
_entity_poly.pdbx_strand_id
1 'polypeptide(L)'
;MRKTTNEKTNELLEEILKWQKLQGKTILKNRMKEEKLFTNKSEESAYLHSDGTKNSREVSKLTGLSHTKIQALWKQWINVGIAEPSEKYKGGQCKTLFSLTELGIEN
;
A
#
# COMPACT_ATOMS: atom_id res chain seq x y z
N MET A 1 31.63 -0.91 27.83
CA MET A 1 30.41 -1.17 28.65
C MET A 1 29.71 -2.40 28.07
N ARG A 2 29.24 -3.36 28.88
CA ARG A 2 28.44 -4.50 28.37
C ARG A 2 27.03 -4.01 28.08
N LYS A 3 26.50 -4.34 26.89
CA LYS A 3 25.12 -4.00 26.52
C LYS A 3 24.11 -4.71 27.41
N THR A 4 23.06 -4.00 27.78
CA THR A 4 21.93 -4.57 28.53
C THR A 4 21.14 -5.55 27.67
N THR A 5 20.30 -6.38 28.27
CA THR A 5 19.42 -7.30 27.52
C THR A 5 18.50 -6.53 26.57
N ASN A 6 17.95 -5.39 27.01
CA ASN A 6 17.08 -4.56 26.17
C ASN A 6 17.80 -3.98 24.95
N GLU A 7 19.05 -3.53 25.10
CA GLU A 7 19.85 -3.03 23.99
C GLU A 7 20.11 -4.12 22.95
N LYS A 8 20.44 -5.34 23.40
CA LYS A 8 20.63 -6.49 22.50
C LYS A 8 19.32 -6.90 21.81
N THR A 9 18.19 -6.84 22.51
CA THR A 9 16.87 -7.13 21.93
C THR A 9 16.51 -6.10 20.85
N ASN A 10 16.73 -4.81 21.12
CA ASN A 10 16.44 -3.76 20.13
C ASN A 10 17.29 -3.91 18.88
N GLU A 11 18.59 -4.19 19.03
CA GLU A 11 19.49 -4.43 17.89
C GLU A 11 19.03 -5.62 17.03
N LEU A 12 18.62 -6.71 17.68
CA LEU A 12 18.10 -7.87 16.98
C LEU A 12 16.78 -7.55 16.27
N LEU A 13 15.89 -6.77 16.87
CA LEU A 13 14.63 -6.36 16.25
C LEU A 13 14.86 -5.44 15.05
N GLU A 14 15.82 -4.51 15.14
CA GLU A 14 16.23 -3.66 14.02
C GLU A 14 16.80 -4.49 12.87
N GLU A 15 17.62 -5.48 13.17
CA GLU A 15 18.19 -6.38 12.17
C GLU A 15 17.12 -7.26 11.51
N ILE A 16 16.21 -7.86 12.30
CA ILE A 16 15.05 -8.60 11.78
C ILE A 16 14.20 -7.69 10.89
N LEU A 17 13.91 -6.47 11.34
CA LEU A 17 13.12 -5.50 10.56
C LEU A 17 13.79 -5.16 9.23
N LYS A 18 15.12 -4.98 9.22
CA LYS A 18 15.89 -4.75 7.99
C LYS A 18 15.69 -5.90 7.00
N TRP A 19 15.83 -7.14 7.46
CA TRP A 19 15.66 -8.32 6.60
C TRP A 19 14.21 -8.51 6.14
N GLN A 20 13.23 -8.26 7.02
CA GLN A 20 11.81 -8.30 6.69
C GLN A 20 11.44 -7.25 5.63
N LYS A 21 11.95 -6.02 5.74
CA LYS A 21 11.74 -4.97 4.73
C LYS A 21 12.28 -5.40 3.36
N LEU A 22 13.46 -6.00 3.31
CA LEU A 22 14.07 -6.48 2.06
C LEU A 22 13.26 -7.62 1.41
N GLN A 23 12.88 -8.62 2.21
CA GLN A 23 12.06 -9.74 1.72
C GLN A 23 10.67 -9.28 1.29
N GLY A 24 10.01 -8.50 2.13
CA GLY A 24 8.67 -7.96 1.90
C GLY A 24 8.58 -7.16 0.61
N LYS A 25 9.55 -6.28 0.33
CA LYS A 25 9.58 -5.49 -0.92
C LYS A 25 9.58 -6.37 -2.17
N THR A 26 10.37 -7.44 -2.17
CA THR A 26 10.47 -8.34 -3.33
C THR A 26 9.20 -9.15 -3.52
N ILE A 27 8.67 -9.72 -2.44
CA ILE A 27 7.42 -10.49 -2.45
C ILE A 27 6.27 -9.61 -2.91
N LEU A 28 6.14 -8.40 -2.35
CA LEU A 28 5.07 -7.48 -2.68
C LEU A 28 5.15 -7.05 -4.15
N LYS A 29 6.32 -6.67 -4.64
CA LYS A 29 6.51 -6.29 -6.04
C LYS A 29 6.10 -7.41 -7.00
N ASN A 30 6.46 -8.66 -6.71
CA ASN A 30 6.08 -9.80 -7.53
C ASN A 30 4.57 -10.04 -7.46
N ARG A 31 3.99 -10.04 -6.26
CA ARG A 31 2.55 -10.22 -6.05
C ARG A 31 1.73 -9.15 -6.79
N MET A 32 2.14 -7.89 -6.73
CA MET A 32 1.46 -6.80 -7.43
C MET A 32 1.49 -6.96 -8.96
N LYS A 33 2.58 -7.49 -9.51
CA LYS A 33 2.70 -7.81 -10.94
C LYS A 33 1.84 -9.02 -11.33
N GLU A 34 1.88 -10.09 -10.54
CA GLU A 34 1.10 -11.32 -10.77
C GLU A 34 -0.41 -11.06 -10.74
N GLU A 35 -0.88 -10.30 -9.75
CA GLU A 35 -2.29 -9.94 -9.57
C GLU A 35 -2.77 -8.85 -10.55
N LYS A 36 -1.88 -8.36 -11.43
CA LYS A 36 -2.15 -7.29 -12.41
C LYS A 36 -2.94 -6.13 -11.80
N LEU A 37 -2.48 -5.66 -10.63
CA LEU A 37 -3.23 -4.70 -9.83
C LEU A 37 -3.46 -3.37 -10.53
N PHE A 38 -2.56 -3.04 -11.47
CA PHE A 38 -2.68 -1.90 -12.34
C PHE A 38 -2.42 -2.35 -13.78
N THR A 39 -3.32 -1.97 -14.67
CA THR A 39 -3.26 -2.25 -16.11
C THR A 39 -3.00 -0.98 -16.92
N ASN A 40 -3.12 0.20 -16.30
CA ASN A 40 -2.95 1.49 -16.93
C ASN A 40 -2.58 2.57 -15.89
N LYS A 41 -2.10 3.72 -16.38
CA LYS A 41 -1.68 4.86 -15.54
C LYS A 41 -2.79 5.46 -14.69
N SER A 42 -4.06 5.37 -15.12
CA SER A 42 -5.18 5.87 -14.31
C SER A 42 -5.41 5.03 -13.06
N GLU A 43 -5.18 3.71 -13.12
CA GLU A 43 -5.27 2.81 -11.97
C GLU A 43 -4.09 3.03 -10.99
N GLU A 44 -2.88 3.24 -11.51
CA GLU A 44 -1.71 3.65 -10.71
C GLU A 44 -1.98 4.99 -9.99
N SER A 45 -2.50 5.98 -10.72
CA SER A 45 -2.87 7.27 -10.16
C SER A 45 -3.96 7.14 -9.09
N ALA A 46 -4.95 6.26 -9.29
CA ALA A 46 -5.97 6.01 -8.28
C ALA A 46 -5.37 5.46 -6.99
N TYR A 47 -4.37 4.57 -7.08
CA TYR A 47 -3.67 4.06 -5.92
C TYR A 47 -2.94 5.18 -5.17
N LEU A 48 -2.17 6.02 -5.89
CA LEU A 48 -1.45 7.16 -5.31
C LEU A 48 -2.36 8.15 -4.58
N HIS A 49 -3.59 8.36 -5.07
CA HIS A 49 -4.54 9.30 -4.47
C HIS A 49 -5.43 8.68 -3.37
N SER A 50 -5.27 7.39 -3.07
CA SER A 50 -6.04 6.66 -2.06
C SER A 50 -5.34 6.67 -0.70
N ASP A 51 -5.29 7.84 -0.08
CA ASP A 51 -4.61 8.13 1.19
C ASP A 51 -5.50 7.96 2.43
N GLY A 52 -6.73 7.46 2.26
CA GLY A 52 -7.72 7.34 3.33
C GLY A 52 -8.49 8.63 3.65
N THR A 53 -8.17 9.75 3.01
CA THR A 53 -8.86 11.05 3.19
C THR A 53 -9.91 11.27 2.11
N LYS A 54 -9.59 10.92 0.85
CA LYS A 54 -10.46 11.12 -0.31
C LYS A 54 -11.45 9.98 -0.47
N ASN A 55 -12.71 10.32 -0.71
CA ASN A 55 -13.71 9.36 -1.15
C ASN A 55 -13.54 9.03 -2.63
N SER A 56 -14.19 7.95 -3.07
CA SER A 56 -14.00 7.45 -4.43
C SER A 56 -14.44 8.42 -5.53
N ARG A 57 -15.40 9.31 -5.26
CA ARG A 57 -15.85 10.31 -6.25
C ARG A 57 -14.80 11.40 -6.42
N GLU A 58 -14.08 11.74 -5.35
CA GLU A 58 -12.93 12.66 -5.41
C GLU A 58 -11.78 12.02 -6.20
N VAL A 59 -11.45 10.77 -5.91
CA VAL A 59 -10.42 10.03 -6.67
C VAL A 59 -10.83 9.83 -8.14
N SER A 60 -12.12 9.67 -8.42
CA SER A 60 -12.68 9.56 -9.78
C SER A 60 -12.37 10.80 -10.62
N LYS A 61 -12.55 11.99 -10.04
CA LYS A 61 -12.26 13.27 -10.71
C LYS A 61 -10.77 13.44 -11.03
N LEU A 62 -9.89 12.87 -10.22
CA LEU A 62 -8.43 13.00 -10.38
C LEU A 62 -7.85 12.01 -11.40
N THR A 63 -8.54 10.90 -11.66
CA THR A 63 -7.99 9.77 -12.42
C THR A 63 -8.71 9.51 -13.74
N GLY A 64 -9.92 10.07 -13.90
CA GLY A 64 -10.81 9.78 -15.04
C GLY A 64 -11.49 8.42 -14.95
N LEU A 65 -11.21 7.61 -13.92
CA LEU A 65 -11.90 6.35 -13.68
C LEU A 65 -13.27 6.59 -13.08
N SER A 66 -14.23 5.70 -13.33
CA SER A 66 -15.52 5.76 -12.65
C SER A 66 -15.37 5.49 -11.15
N HIS A 67 -16.23 6.12 -10.35
CA HIS A 67 -16.34 5.84 -8.92
C HIS A 67 -16.48 4.34 -8.62
N THR A 68 -17.28 3.61 -9.40
CA THR A 68 -17.52 2.17 -9.22
C THR A 68 -16.27 1.35 -9.46
N LYS A 69 -15.47 1.71 -10.48
CA LYS A 69 -14.17 1.09 -10.76
C LYS A 69 -13.19 1.32 -9.60
N ILE A 70 -13.16 2.52 -9.03
CA ILE A 70 -12.31 2.83 -7.87
C ILE A 70 -12.68 1.98 -6.66
N GLN A 71 -13.97 1.81 -6.36
CA GLN A 71 -14.39 0.93 -5.26
C GLN A 71 -14.00 -0.53 -5.50
N ALA A 72 -14.09 -1.01 -6.75
CA ALA A 72 -13.66 -2.35 -7.10
C ALA A 72 -12.14 -2.54 -6.89
N LEU A 73 -11.34 -1.57 -7.31
CA LEU A 73 -9.90 -1.54 -7.08
C LEU A 73 -9.57 -1.53 -5.58
N TRP A 74 -10.23 -0.68 -4.80
CA TRP A 74 -10.05 -0.64 -3.34
C TRP A 74 -10.34 -1.98 -2.69
N LYS A 75 -11.43 -2.65 -3.08
CA LYS A 75 -11.75 -3.99 -2.60
C LYS A 75 -10.66 -5.01 -2.95
N GLN A 76 -10.13 -4.97 -4.18
CA GLN A 76 -9.04 -5.83 -4.60
C GLN A 76 -7.77 -5.58 -3.78
N TRP A 77 -7.38 -4.32 -3.59
CA TRP A 77 -6.17 -3.94 -2.84
C TRP A 77 -6.24 -4.33 -1.37
N ILE A 78 -7.40 -4.16 -0.75
CA ILE A 78 -7.63 -4.60 0.64
C ILE A 78 -7.53 -6.12 0.73
N ASN A 79 -8.12 -6.86 -0.20
CA ASN A 79 -8.05 -8.31 -0.22
C ASN A 79 -6.62 -8.84 -0.41
N VAL A 80 -5.81 -8.16 -1.22
CA VAL A 80 -4.40 -8.50 -1.44
C VAL A 80 -3.49 -8.00 -0.30
N GLY A 81 -4.01 -7.18 0.61
CA GLY A 81 -3.28 -6.71 1.80
C GLY A 81 -2.31 -5.54 1.52
N ILE A 82 -2.52 -4.79 0.45
CA ILE A 82 -1.73 -3.58 0.12
C ILE A 82 -2.43 -2.27 0.48
N ALA A 83 -3.67 -2.37 0.95
CA ALA A 83 -4.44 -1.24 1.43
C ALA A 83 -5.34 -1.68 2.58
N GLU A 84 -5.84 -0.72 3.35
CA GLU A 84 -6.76 -0.92 4.46
C GLU A 84 -7.99 -0.01 4.32
N PRO A 85 -9.16 -0.40 4.85
CA PRO A 85 -10.27 0.51 5.03
C PRO A 85 -9.87 1.67 5.95
N SER A 86 -10.27 2.89 5.61
CA SER A 86 -10.03 4.04 6.49
C SER A 86 -10.92 3.96 7.73
N GLU A 87 -10.32 3.72 8.91
CA GLU A 87 -11.06 3.64 10.18
C GLU A 87 -11.77 4.96 10.55
N LYS A 88 -11.21 6.08 10.08
CA LYS A 88 -11.69 7.42 10.41
C LYS A 88 -12.98 7.80 9.68
N TYR A 89 -13.25 7.19 8.53
CA TYR A 89 -14.36 7.58 7.68
C TYR A 89 -15.19 6.37 7.26
N LYS A 90 -16.39 6.27 7.81
CA LYS A 90 -17.37 5.18 7.55
C LYS A 90 -17.88 5.11 6.10
N GLY A 91 -17.40 5.96 5.21
CA GLY A 91 -17.85 6.12 3.82
C GLY A 91 -17.15 5.24 2.78
N GLY A 92 -16.33 4.28 3.21
CA GLY A 92 -15.64 3.36 2.31
C GLY A 92 -14.36 3.91 1.69
N GLN A 93 -13.72 4.92 2.31
CA GLN A 93 -12.36 5.34 1.94
C GLN A 93 -11.36 4.20 2.11
N CYS A 94 -10.35 4.20 1.26
CA CYS A 94 -9.25 3.24 1.26
C CYS A 94 -7.94 3.99 1.48
N LYS A 95 -7.06 3.44 2.32
CA LYS A 95 -5.73 3.94 2.58
C LYS A 95 -4.70 2.91 2.12
N THR A 96 -3.85 3.27 1.18
CA THR A 96 -2.76 2.42 0.72
C THR A 96 -1.69 2.30 1.80
N LEU A 97 -1.15 1.10 1.98
CA LEU A 97 -0.15 0.81 3.02
C LEU A 97 1.29 1.03 2.54
N PHE A 98 1.51 1.05 1.23
CA PHE A 98 2.84 1.10 0.63
C PHE A 98 2.92 2.14 -0.48
N SER A 99 4.04 2.86 -0.55
CA SER A 99 4.37 3.73 -1.67
C SER A 99 4.85 2.94 -2.88
N LEU A 100 4.35 3.27 -4.08
CA LEU A 100 4.82 2.65 -5.34
C LEU A 100 6.29 2.98 -5.61
N THR A 101 6.74 4.19 -5.24
CA THR A 101 8.14 4.63 -5.34
C THR A 101 9.04 3.75 -4.48
N GLU A 102 8.64 3.50 -3.23
CA GLU A 102 9.41 2.68 -2.29
C GLU A 102 9.52 1.23 -2.77
N LEU A 103 8.50 0.74 -3.48
CA LEU A 103 8.50 -0.59 -4.10
C LEU A 103 9.25 -0.63 -5.44
N GLY A 104 9.61 0.52 -6.01
CA GLY A 104 10.26 0.61 -7.32
C GLY A 104 9.36 0.05 -8.43
N ILE A 105 8.07 0.42 -8.38
CA ILE A 105 7.02 0.01 -9.34
C ILE A 105 6.63 1.18 -10.26
N GLU A 106 7.19 2.37 -10.07
CA GLU A 106 6.99 3.49 -10.99
C GLU A 106 7.53 3.16 -12.40
N ASN A 107 6.69 3.37 -13.42
CA ASN A 107 6.99 3.23 -14.85
C ASN A 107 7.09 4.60 -15.53
#